data_AF-A0AAW9FNG1-F1
#
_entry.id   AF-A0AAW9FNG1-F1
#
_cell.length_a   1.000
_cell.length_b   1.000
_cell.length_c   1.000
_cell.angle_alpha   90.00
_cell.angle_beta   90.00
_cell.angle_gamma   90.00
#
_symmetry.space_group_name_H-M   'P 1'
#
loop_
_entity.id
_entity.type
_entity.pdbx_description
1 polymer ?
#
loop_
_entity_poly.entity_id
_entity_poly.type
_entity_poly.pdbx_seq_one_letter_code
_entity_poly.pdbx_strand_id
1 'polypeptide(L)'
;REQGVRPELERMDLNEERRSENTRRMLNNPAIVLDLIMREKSVFDERDVAKVLHRYVDDPAVFQQLMLRIILNPEVLRLQRDTIEFATGEKVPARYSTRAMIRLEATMVRQAIWLSNRDGHAVSEAALDATFRRHERLSGEQKTA
;
A
#
# COMPACT_ATOMS: atom_id res chain seq x y z
N ARG A 1 51.71 0.89 6.32
CA ARG A 1 50.84 0.07 5.46
C ARG A 1 49.41 0.49 5.75
N GLU A 2 48.93 1.49 5.01
CA GLU A 2 47.58 2.07 5.13
C GLU A 2 46.80 1.68 3.87
N GLN A 3 46.07 0.58 3.89
CA GLN A 3 45.15 0.20 2.83
C GLN A 3 44.06 -0.65 3.48
N GLY A 4 42.99 0.02 3.92
CA GLY A 4 41.85 -0.65 4.56
C GLY A 4 40.60 0.22 4.75
N VAL A 5 40.72 1.55 4.80
CA VAL A 5 39.61 2.43 5.23
C VAL A 5 38.87 3.15 4.07
N ARG A 6 39.41 3.16 2.84
CA ARG A 6 38.86 3.95 1.72
C ARG A 6 37.50 3.48 1.15
N PRO A 7 37.22 2.18 0.97
CA PRO A 7 35.96 1.73 0.37
C PRO A 7 34.73 1.93 1.28
N GLU A 8 34.93 1.97 2.60
CA GLU A 8 33.85 2.18 3.57
C GLU A 8 33.44 3.66 3.64
N LEU A 9 34.41 4.58 3.57
CA LEU A 9 34.14 6.03 3.54
C LEU A 9 33.36 6.44 2.28
N GLU A 10 33.76 5.97 1.10
CA GLU A 10 33.03 6.28 -0.16
C GLU A 10 31.57 5.81 -0.12
N ARG A 11 31.28 4.68 0.54
CA ARG A 11 29.91 4.18 0.69
C ARG A 11 29.11 4.99 1.71
N MET A 12 29.74 5.51 2.75
CA MET A 12 29.11 6.39 3.72
C MET A 12 28.72 7.71 3.07
N ASP A 13 29.63 8.33 2.32
CA ASP A 13 29.39 9.60 1.63
C ASP A 13 28.23 9.48 0.63
N LEU A 14 28.23 8.43 -0.20
CA LEU A 14 27.15 8.15 -1.16
C LEU A 14 25.79 7.91 -0.47
N ASN A 15 25.79 7.28 0.70
CA ASN A 15 24.56 7.04 1.46
C ASN A 15 24.02 8.36 2.05
N GLU A 16 24.91 9.23 2.52
CA GLU A 16 24.56 10.55 3.04
C GLU A 16 24.03 11.48 1.95
N GLU A 17 24.66 11.51 0.76
CA GLU A 17 24.14 12.23 -0.40
C GLU A 17 22.74 11.75 -0.79
N ARG A 18 22.52 10.43 -0.84
CA ARG A 18 21.19 9.86 -1.14
C ARG A 18 20.15 10.23 -0.09
N ARG A 19 20.52 10.23 1.21
CA ARG A 19 19.63 10.64 2.29
C ARG A 19 19.26 12.12 2.15
N SER A 20 20.24 12.99 1.94
CA SER A 20 20.03 14.43 1.75
C SER A 20 19.11 14.72 0.57
N GLU A 21 19.36 14.09 -0.59
CA GLU A 21 18.51 14.24 -1.77
C GLU A 21 17.09 13.71 -1.55
N ASN A 22 16.93 12.57 -0.88
CA ASN A 22 15.61 12.05 -0.54
C ASN A 22 14.84 12.99 0.42
N THR A 23 15.52 13.54 1.42
CA THR A 23 14.94 14.51 2.34
C THR A 23 14.49 15.77 1.60
N ARG A 24 15.31 16.27 0.66
CA ARG A 24 14.94 17.39 -0.20
C ARG A 24 13.69 17.08 -1.03
N ARG A 25 13.59 15.88 -1.60
CA ARG A 25 12.40 15.44 -2.36
C ARG A 25 11.16 15.39 -1.48
N MET A 26 11.27 14.84 -0.27
CA MET A 26 10.17 14.78 0.69
C MET A 26 9.71 16.18 1.12
N LEU A 27 10.64 17.13 1.29
CA LEU A 27 10.30 18.53 1.60
C LEU A 27 9.55 19.21 0.46
N ASN A 28 9.95 18.95 -0.79
CA ASN A 28 9.27 19.52 -1.95
C ASN A 28 7.90 18.88 -2.16
N ASN A 29 7.81 17.55 -2.03
CA ASN A 29 6.57 16.80 -2.18
C ASN A 29 6.38 15.77 -1.05
N PRO A 30 5.70 16.15 0.04
CA PRO A 30 5.42 15.25 1.15
C PRO A 30 4.56 14.04 0.78
N ALA A 31 3.79 14.11 -0.33
CA ALA A 31 2.95 13.00 -0.79
C ALA A 31 3.76 11.75 -1.17
N ILE A 32 5.05 11.89 -1.51
CA ILE A 32 5.94 10.75 -1.78
C ILE A 32 5.99 9.77 -0.59
N VAL A 33 5.89 10.30 0.65
CA VAL A 33 5.86 9.45 1.84
C VAL A 33 4.58 8.62 1.90
N LEU A 34 3.44 9.19 1.50
CA LEU A 34 2.19 8.46 1.39
C LEU A 34 2.34 7.33 0.36
N ASP A 35 2.89 7.61 -0.83
CA ASP A 35 3.10 6.59 -1.87
C ASP A 35 3.96 5.41 -1.39
N LEU A 36 4.96 5.67 -0.54
CA LEU A 36 5.79 4.61 0.05
C LEU A 36 4.98 3.73 1.02
N ILE A 37 4.16 4.34 1.88
CA ILE A 37 3.31 3.62 2.83
C ILE A 37 2.22 2.82 2.10
N MET A 38 1.58 3.42 1.10
CA MET A 38 0.45 2.84 0.39
C MET A 38 0.82 1.62 -0.47
N ARG A 39 2.12 1.38 -0.73
CA ARG A 39 2.60 0.15 -1.38
C ARG A 39 2.41 -1.09 -0.51
N GLU A 40 2.41 -0.92 0.82
CA GLU A 40 2.37 -2.01 1.78
C GLU A 40 1.10 -2.01 2.63
N LYS A 41 0.42 -0.84 2.75
CA LYS A 41 -0.71 -0.65 3.66
C LYS A 41 -1.83 0.19 3.04
N SER A 42 -3.07 -0.28 3.08
CA SER A 42 -4.25 0.53 2.72
C SER A 42 -4.69 1.50 3.81
N VAL A 43 -4.35 1.19 5.08
CA VAL A 43 -4.63 2.00 6.26
C VAL A 43 -3.35 2.16 7.07
N PHE A 44 -3.04 3.39 7.49
CA PHE A 44 -1.83 3.73 8.21
C PHE A 44 -2.11 4.63 9.41
N ASP A 45 -1.12 4.76 10.30
CA ASP A 45 -1.13 5.68 11.44
C ASP A 45 0.07 6.63 11.40
N GLU A 46 0.17 7.53 12.39
CA GLU A 46 1.30 8.47 12.49
C GLU A 46 2.66 7.77 12.67
N ARG A 47 2.68 6.57 13.27
CA ARG A 47 3.93 5.81 13.48
C ARG A 47 4.45 5.26 12.16
N ASP A 48 3.57 4.90 11.24
CA ASP A 48 3.96 4.47 9.89
C ASP A 48 4.62 5.60 9.11
N VAL A 49 4.09 6.83 9.21
CA VAL A 49 4.73 8.02 8.62
C VAL A 49 6.08 8.28 9.27
N ALA A 50 6.14 8.26 10.60
CA ALA A 50 7.36 8.49 11.36
C ALA A 50 8.48 7.50 10.97
N LYS A 51 8.16 6.22 10.79
CA LYS A 51 9.13 5.19 10.37
C LYS A 51 9.75 5.49 9.01
N VAL A 52 8.96 5.98 8.05
CA VAL A 52 9.50 6.35 6.73
C VAL A 52 10.40 7.57 6.84
N LEU A 53 9.98 8.59 7.58
CA LEU A 53 10.77 9.80 7.78
C LEU A 53 12.09 9.52 8.49
N HIS A 54 12.10 8.71 9.55
CA HIS A 54 13.31 8.33 10.29
C HIS A 54 14.37 7.63 9.44
N ARG A 55 14.01 7.09 8.27
CA ARG A 55 15.00 6.49 7.37
C ARG A 55 15.89 7.53 6.69
N TYR A 56 15.42 8.77 6.53
CA TYR A 56 16.08 9.80 5.72
C TYR A 56 16.27 11.14 6.43
N VAL A 57 15.46 11.43 7.45
CA VAL A 57 15.41 12.73 8.14
C VAL A 57 15.92 12.59 9.56
N ASP A 58 17.08 13.17 9.83
CA ASP A 58 17.70 13.20 11.16
C ASP A 58 17.41 14.53 11.92
N ASP A 59 17.11 15.63 11.21
CA ASP A 59 16.78 16.91 11.81
C ASP A 59 15.36 16.90 12.45
N PRO A 60 15.24 17.13 13.78
CA PRO A 60 13.95 17.07 14.46
C PRO A 60 12.93 18.13 14.00
N ALA A 61 13.36 19.33 13.63
CA ALA A 61 12.47 20.39 13.18
C ALA A 61 11.90 20.06 11.80
N VAL A 62 12.75 19.59 10.88
CA VAL A 62 12.34 19.11 9.55
C VAL A 62 11.39 17.92 9.67
N PHE A 63 11.71 16.99 10.58
CA PHE A 63 10.87 15.82 10.85
C PHE A 63 9.45 16.22 11.28
N GLN A 64 9.32 17.10 12.29
CA GLN A 64 8.03 17.55 12.77
C GLN A 64 7.26 18.33 11.69
N GLN A 65 7.95 19.16 10.92
CA GLN A 65 7.35 19.88 9.80
C GLN A 65 6.77 18.93 8.75
N LEU A 66 7.52 17.88 8.37
CA LEU A 66 7.07 16.88 7.41
C LEU A 66 5.89 16.06 7.96
N MET A 67 5.96 15.62 9.22
CA MET A 67 4.86 14.92 9.88
C MET A 67 3.54 15.70 9.77
N LEU A 68 3.55 16.98 10.15
CA LEU A 68 2.37 17.85 10.07
C LEU A 68 1.87 18.01 8.62
N ARG A 69 2.78 18.26 7.67
CA ARG A 69 2.41 18.43 6.25
C ARG A 69 1.83 17.16 5.63
N ILE A 70 2.27 15.99 6.07
CA ILE A 70 1.77 14.69 5.58
C ILE A 70 0.38 14.41 6.16
N ILE A 71 0.21 14.52 7.49
CA ILE A 71 -1.06 14.22 8.16
C ILE A 71 -2.16 15.21 7.75
N LEU A 72 -1.81 16.48 7.53
CA LEU A 72 -2.75 17.52 7.08
C LEU A 72 -2.88 17.60 5.55
N ASN A 73 -2.25 16.69 4.80
CA ASN A 73 -2.35 16.68 3.35
C ASN A 73 -3.82 16.44 2.92
N PRO A 74 -4.36 17.19 1.95
CA PRO A 74 -5.75 17.05 1.51
C PRO A 74 -6.11 15.66 0.93
N GLU A 75 -5.11 14.90 0.47
CA GLU A 75 -5.30 13.53 0.00
C GLU A 75 -5.43 12.52 1.14
N VAL A 76 -5.06 12.89 2.37
CA VAL A 76 -5.21 12.04 3.56
C VAL A 76 -6.62 12.18 4.13
N LEU A 77 -7.26 11.03 4.35
CA LEU A 77 -8.55 10.90 5.00
C LEU A 77 -8.39 10.18 6.33
N ARG A 78 -8.89 10.81 7.39
CA ARG A 78 -8.97 10.17 8.71
C ARG A 78 -10.22 9.28 8.78
N LEU A 79 -10.01 7.97 8.87
CA LEU A 79 -11.06 6.96 9.01
C LEU A 79 -11.53 6.85 10.46
N GLN A 80 -10.59 6.93 11.40
CA GLN A 80 -10.86 6.83 12.82
C GLN A 80 -10.04 7.87 13.58
N ARG A 81 -10.64 8.48 14.61
CA ARG A 81 -9.94 9.39 15.52
C ARG A 81 -9.13 8.60 16.55
N ASP A 82 -8.15 9.26 17.15
CA ASP A 82 -7.57 8.82 18.41
C ASP A 82 -8.70 8.47 19.39
N THR A 83 -8.66 7.26 19.93
CA THR A 83 -9.65 6.78 20.90
C THR A 83 -8.96 5.97 21.99
N ILE A 84 -9.71 5.65 23.04
CA ILE A 84 -9.29 4.70 24.06
C ILE A 84 -10.13 3.44 23.86
N GLU A 85 -9.48 2.27 23.86
CA GLU A 85 -10.18 1.00 23.83
C GLU A 85 -10.79 0.71 25.21
N PHE A 86 -12.11 0.58 25.29
CA PHE A 86 -12.80 0.48 26.59
C PHE A 86 -12.46 -0.79 27.40
N ALA A 87 -12.10 -1.88 26.72
CA ALA A 87 -11.80 -3.14 27.39
C ALA A 87 -10.41 -3.14 28.04
N THR A 88 -9.43 -2.47 27.42
CA THR A 88 -8.02 -2.53 27.81
C THR A 88 -7.52 -1.21 28.41
N GLY A 89 -8.21 -0.10 28.15
CA GLY A 89 -7.77 1.26 28.49
C GLY A 89 -6.64 1.79 27.59
N GLU A 90 -6.27 1.05 26.54
CA GLU A 90 -5.15 1.44 25.68
C GLU A 90 -5.52 2.56 24.70
N LYS A 91 -4.56 3.45 24.44
CA LYS A 91 -4.71 4.49 23.42
C LYS A 91 -4.58 3.86 22.03
N VAL A 92 -5.65 3.93 21.26
CA VAL A 92 -5.67 3.55 19.84
C VAL A 92 -5.38 4.79 19.00
N PRO A 93 -4.31 4.79 18.18
CA PRO A 93 -4.00 5.92 17.33
C PRO A 93 -5.04 6.07 16.21
N ALA A 94 -5.17 7.29 15.71
CA ALA A 94 -5.97 7.60 14.55
C ALA A 94 -5.55 6.74 13.36
N ARG A 95 -6.55 6.30 12.60
CA ARG A 95 -6.37 5.54 11.37
C ARG A 95 -6.65 6.43 10.18
N TYR A 96 -5.73 6.42 9.24
CA TYR A 96 -5.76 7.21 8.03
C TYR A 96 -5.71 6.31 6.80
N SER A 97 -6.24 6.81 5.70
CA SER A 97 -6.05 6.27 4.36
C SER A 97 -5.96 7.44 3.39
N THR A 98 -5.82 7.17 2.09
CA THR A 98 -5.82 8.20 1.05
C THR A 98 -7.12 8.21 0.26
N ARG A 99 -7.50 9.37 -0.28
CA ARG A 99 -8.63 9.48 -1.22
C ARG A 99 -8.50 8.51 -2.39
N ALA A 100 -7.29 8.36 -2.91
CA ALA A 100 -6.98 7.41 -3.97
C ALA A 100 -7.30 5.96 -3.56
N MET A 101 -6.90 5.54 -2.36
CA MET A 101 -7.17 4.19 -1.85
C MET A 101 -8.67 3.93 -1.67
N ILE A 102 -9.41 4.87 -1.06
CA ILE A 102 -10.87 4.75 -0.90
C ILE A 102 -11.57 4.65 -2.26
N ARG A 103 -11.13 5.42 -3.27
CA ARG A 103 -11.68 5.34 -4.62
C ARG A 103 -11.38 4.00 -5.29
N LEU A 104 -10.17 3.48 -5.10
CA LEU A 104 -9.76 2.17 -5.62
C LEU A 104 -10.65 1.07 -5.03
N GLU A 105 -10.75 1.00 -3.71
CA GLU A 105 -11.57 0.01 -3.00
C GLU A 105 -13.04 0.10 -3.42
N ALA A 106 -13.61 1.31 -3.48
CA ALA A 106 -14.99 1.49 -3.93
C ALA A 106 -15.20 1.03 -5.39
N THR A 107 -14.19 1.18 -6.25
CA THR A 107 -14.24 0.71 -7.64
C THR A 107 -14.20 -0.81 -7.70
N MET A 108 -13.30 -1.44 -6.94
CA MET A 108 -13.21 -2.89 -6.84
C MET A 108 -14.51 -3.50 -6.33
N VAL A 109 -15.13 -2.92 -5.29
CA VAL A 109 -16.42 -3.38 -4.77
C VAL A 109 -17.51 -3.30 -5.83
N ARG A 110 -17.62 -2.18 -6.56
CA ARG A 110 -18.60 -2.04 -7.65
C ARG A 110 -18.38 -3.08 -8.75
N GLN A 111 -17.13 -3.33 -9.13
CA GLN A 111 -16.79 -4.33 -10.14
C GLN A 111 -17.12 -5.74 -9.67
N ALA A 112 -16.83 -6.07 -8.41
CA ALA A 112 -17.16 -7.37 -7.83
C ALA A 112 -18.68 -7.60 -7.79
N ILE A 113 -19.46 -6.58 -7.40
CA ILE A 113 -20.93 -6.65 -7.43
C ILE A 113 -21.43 -6.83 -8.87
N TRP A 114 -20.88 -6.07 -9.82
CA TRP A 114 -21.27 -6.19 -11.22
C TRP A 114 -20.96 -7.58 -11.80
N LEU A 115 -19.80 -8.16 -11.47
CA LEU A 115 -19.42 -9.51 -11.88
C LEU A 115 -20.32 -10.57 -11.23
N SER A 116 -20.65 -10.42 -9.95
CA SER A 116 -21.52 -11.35 -9.21
C SER A 116 -22.95 -11.39 -9.77
N ASN A 117 -23.47 -10.23 -10.19
CA ASN A 117 -24.81 -10.11 -10.78
C ASN A 117 -24.87 -10.53 -12.25
N ARG A 118 -23.73 -10.81 -12.87
CA ARG A 118 -23.68 -11.25 -14.26
C ARG A 118 -23.82 -12.77 -14.27
N ASP A 119 -24.94 -13.27 -14.78
CA ASP A 119 -25.02 -14.66 -15.19
C ASP A 119 -23.84 -14.92 -16.14
N GLY A 120 -23.00 -15.90 -15.79
CA GLY A 120 -21.71 -16.10 -16.44
C GLY A 120 -21.82 -16.34 -17.95
N HIS A 121 -20.70 -16.67 -18.59
CA HIS A 121 -20.73 -17.20 -19.95
C HIS A 121 -20.97 -18.70 -19.87
N ALA A 122 -22.22 -19.08 -19.56
CA ALA A 122 -22.61 -20.47 -19.65
C ALA A 122 -22.40 -20.94 -21.10
N VAL A 123 -21.59 -21.97 -21.27
CA VAL A 123 -21.49 -22.66 -22.56
C VAL A 123 -22.85 -23.26 -22.84
N SER A 124 -23.39 -23.05 -24.05
CA SER A 124 -24.69 -23.63 -24.40
C SER A 124 -24.67 -25.13 -24.19
N GLU A 125 -25.73 -25.68 -23.58
CA GLU A 125 -25.85 -27.11 -23.28
C GLU A 125 -25.62 -27.97 -24.52
N ALA A 126 -26.10 -27.52 -25.70
CA ALA A 126 -25.87 -28.18 -26.98
C ALA A 126 -24.38 -28.30 -27.38
N ALA A 127 -23.56 -27.30 -27.07
CA ALA A 127 -22.12 -27.33 -27.36
C ALA A 127 -21.36 -28.23 -26.37
N LEU A 128 -21.79 -28.26 -25.11
CA LEU A 128 -21.30 -29.21 -24.10
C LEU A 128 -21.61 -30.65 -24.51
N ASP A 129 -22.86 -30.92 -24.86
CA ASP A 129 -23.34 -32.25 -25.29
C ASP A 129 -22.61 -32.75 -26.55
N ALA A 130 -22.44 -31.89 -27.55
CA ALA A 130 -21.71 -32.21 -28.76
C ALA A 130 -20.24 -32.57 -28.45
N THR A 131 -19.62 -31.87 -27.50
CA THR A 131 -18.23 -32.10 -27.10
C THR A 131 -18.10 -33.39 -26.30
N PHE A 132 -19.02 -33.67 -25.36
CA PHE A 132 -19.02 -34.91 -24.59
C PHE A 132 -19.27 -36.15 -25.46
N ARG A 133 -20.16 -36.07 -26.45
CA ARG A 133 -20.37 -37.15 -27.42
C ARG A 133 -19.14 -37.40 -28.30
N ARG A 134 -18.37 -36.36 -28.62
CA ARG A 134 -17.13 -36.47 -29.39
C ARG A 134 -15.97 -37.06 -28.58
N HIS A 135 -16.04 -36.98 -27.25
CA HIS A 135 -14.97 -37.41 -26.33
C HIS A 135 -15.51 -38.33 -25.23
N GLU A 136 -15.85 -39.57 -25.59
CA GLU A 136 -16.41 -40.58 -24.68
C GLU A 136 -15.49 -40.98 -23.51
N ARG A 137 -14.18 -40.70 -23.61
CA ARG A 137 -13.15 -41.09 -22.62
C ARG A 137 -12.83 -40.04 -21.57
N LEU A 138 -13.61 -38.95 -21.48
CA LEU A 138 -13.40 -37.93 -20.45
C LEU A 138 -13.70 -38.49 -19.05
N SER A 139 -12.80 -38.24 -18.11
CA SER A 139 -13.01 -38.55 -16.69
C SER A 139 -14.09 -37.64 -16.08
N GLY A 140 -14.64 -38.02 -14.92
CA GLY A 140 -15.65 -37.22 -14.21
C GLY A 140 -15.15 -35.81 -13.83
N GLU A 141 -13.89 -35.71 -13.43
CA GLU A 141 -13.23 -34.43 -13.13
C GLU A 141 -13.13 -33.55 -14.38
N GLN A 142 -12.84 -34.12 -15.55
CA GLN A 142 -12.75 -33.40 -16.83
C GLN A 142 -14.10 -32.96 -17.40
N LYS A 143 -15.20 -33.55 -16.94
CA LYS A 143 -16.57 -33.13 -17.32
C LYS A 143 -17.11 -32.00 -16.44
N THR A 144 -16.44 -31.71 -15.32
CA THR A 144 -16.91 -30.76 -14.28
C THR A 144 -16.00 -29.53 -14.16
N ALA A 145 -14.75 -29.61 -14.61
CA ALA A 145 -13.80 -28.50 -14.72
C ALA A 145 -14.15 -27.54 -15.87
#